data_AF-A0AA42X7V0-F1
#
_entry.id   AF-A0AA42X7V0-F1
#
_cell.length_a   1.000
_cell.length_b   1.000
_cell.length_c   1.000
_cell.angle_alpha   90.00
_cell.angle_beta   90.00
_cell.angle_gamma   90.00
#
_symmetry.space_group_name_H-M   'P 1'
#
loop_
_entity.id
_entity.type
_entity.pdbx_description
1 polymer ?
#
loop_
_entity_poly.entity_id
_entity_poly.type
_entity_poly.pdbx_seq_one_letter_code
_entity_poly.pdbx_strand_id
1 'polypeptide(L)'
;MVDPHHVAHWYPTAAYLYVLWLDTLALAWEYLRRHPDYRLDWLRRHRRPEAAHRWGLRLLEDPALDARDAHPAWLPGHAAVVQLYPDADPPQDAATFAFWCIPGHKQLLHDGKGLALIARSPGHCLRFALASALEDGMAVAYAHRGGAAANARRHTHGPALADAKPRPTPAALLELHTLQALDATLAGASLRDVGEGLFGAEAVADWYSDGGLRSKVRRLVRRGDALMRGGYRRLAQLPPLEKGRFDADAKRP
;
A
#
# COMPACT_ATOMS: atom_id res chain seq x y z
N MET A 1 -22.02 -31.35 3.71
CA MET A 1 -20.65 -31.87 3.66
C MET A 1 -19.83 -30.78 2.98
N VAL A 2 -19.19 -29.91 3.76
CA VAL A 2 -18.43 -28.76 3.24
C VAL A 2 -17.00 -29.25 3.03
N ASP A 3 -16.49 -29.04 1.82
CA ASP A 3 -15.16 -29.45 1.37
C ASP A 3 -14.06 -28.93 2.31
N PRO A 4 -13.22 -29.78 2.94
CA PRO A 4 -12.22 -29.35 3.91
C PRO A 4 -11.00 -28.64 3.29
N HIS A 5 -10.94 -28.50 1.96
CA HIS A 5 -9.80 -27.89 1.27
C HIS A 5 -10.20 -26.88 0.20
N HIS A 6 -11.17 -26.01 0.47
CA HIS A 6 -11.06 -24.66 -0.08
C HIS A 6 -9.84 -24.04 0.60
N VAL A 7 -8.64 -24.24 0.03
CA VAL A 7 -7.40 -23.64 0.53
C VAL A 7 -7.60 -22.16 0.40
N ALA A 8 -8.11 -21.56 1.47
CA ALA A 8 -8.42 -20.16 1.51
C ALA A 8 -7.12 -19.44 1.16
N HIS A 9 -7.16 -18.56 0.14
CA HIS A 9 -5.97 -17.96 -0.46
C HIS A 9 -5.03 -17.27 0.54
N TRP A 10 -5.49 -17.05 1.79
CA TRP A 10 -4.70 -16.50 2.87
C TRP A 10 -3.72 -17.47 3.53
N TYR A 11 -3.89 -18.78 3.39
CA TYR A 11 -3.12 -19.79 4.13
C TYR A 11 -1.62 -19.79 3.77
N PRO A 12 -1.20 -19.68 2.50
CA PRO A 12 0.23 -19.69 2.15
C PRO A 12 0.90 -18.34 2.50
N THR A 13 1.73 -18.31 3.54
CA THR A 13 2.52 -17.12 3.93
C THR A 13 3.39 -16.58 2.79
N ALA A 14 3.82 -17.46 1.87
CA ALA A 14 4.56 -17.10 0.67
C ALA A 14 3.83 -16.06 -0.21
N ALA A 15 2.49 -16.08 -0.22
CA ALA A 15 1.67 -15.12 -0.95
C ALA A 15 1.82 -13.67 -0.44
N TYR A 16 2.40 -13.47 0.75
CA TYR A 16 2.57 -12.17 1.39
C TYR A 16 4.02 -11.68 1.43
N LEU A 17 4.99 -12.44 0.88
CA LEU A 17 6.41 -12.04 0.91
C LEU A 17 6.67 -10.71 0.20
N TYR A 18 5.80 -10.32 -0.74
CA TYR A 18 5.88 -9.01 -1.40
C TYR A 18 5.68 -7.84 -0.44
N VAL A 19 4.96 -8.03 0.68
CA VAL A 19 4.72 -7.02 1.73
C VAL A 19 6.03 -6.50 2.32
N LEU A 20 7.07 -7.35 2.36
CA LEU A 20 8.38 -7.02 2.91
C LEU A 20 9.09 -5.87 2.16
N TRP A 21 8.62 -5.55 0.95
CA TRP A 21 9.20 -4.54 0.07
C TRP A 21 8.29 -3.34 -0.19
N LEU A 22 7.13 -3.28 0.48
CA LEU A 22 6.18 -2.18 0.29
C LEU A 22 6.60 -0.96 1.10
N ASP A 23 6.47 0.21 0.48
CA ASP A 23 6.48 1.47 1.21
C ASP A 23 5.13 1.73 1.90
N THR A 24 5.05 2.81 2.67
CA THR A 24 3.87 3.14 3.45
C THR A 24 2.62 3.39 2.61
N LEU A 25 2.76 3.93 1.38
CA LEU A 25 1.63 4.19 0.47
C LEU A 25 1.09 2.88 -0.12
N ALA A 26 2.00 2.00 -0.53
CA ALA A 26 1.66 0.66 -0.99
C ALA A 26 1.00 -0.16 0.13
N LEU A 27 1.51 -0.08 1.36
CA LEU A 27 0.91 -0.73 2.51
C LEU A 27 -0.48 -0.15 2.84
N ALA A 28 -0.66 1.17 2.75
CA ALA A 28 -1.97 1.80 2.92
C ALA A 28 -2.99 1.26 1.91
N TRP A 29 -2.57 1.05 0.66
CA TRP A 29 -3.41 0.45 -0.37
C TRP A 29 -3.84 -0.97 -0.02
N GLU A 30 -2.92 -1.81 0.47
CA GLU A 30 -3.26 -3.18 0.87
C GLU A 30 -4.37 -3.21 1.93
N TYR A 31 -4.32 -2.32 2.92
CA TYR A 31 -5.39 -2.23 3.90
C TYR A 31 -6.69 -1.67 3.30
N LEU A 32 -6.62 -0.64 2.45
CA LEU A 32 -7.80 -0.03 1.82
C LEU A 32 -8.54 -1.00 0.88
N ARG A 33 -7.83 -1.71 0.00
CA ARG A 33 -8.44 -2.62 -0.99
C ARG A 33 -9.19 -3.80 -0.38
N ARG A 34 -8.92 -4.09 0.90
CA ARG A 34 -9.59 -5.14 1.69
C ARG A 34 -10.87 -4.64 2.38
N HIS A 35 -11.11 -3.34 2.44
CA HIS A 35 -12.29 -2.77 3.05
C HIS A 35 -13.55 -3.17 2.26
N PRO A 36 -14.56 -3.80 2.88
CA PRO A 36 -15.79 -4.22 2.18
C PRO A 36 -16.51 -3.07 1.50
N ASP A 37 -16.69 -1.94 2.19
CA ASP A 37 -17.35 -0.78 1.60
C ASP A 37 -16.55 -0.14 0.44
N TYR A 38 -15.22 -0.27 0.42
CA TYR A 38 -14.40 0.20 -0.72
C TYR A 38 -14.69 -0.65 -1.95
N ARG A 39 -14.74 -1.97 -1.77
CA ARG A 39 -15.10 -2.91 -2.84
C ARG A 39 -16.52 -2.66 -3.36
N LEU A 40 -17.46 -2.35 -2.47
CA LEU A 40 -18.83 -1.98 -2.86
C LEU A 40 -18.87 -0.67 -3.66
N ASP A 41 -18.10 0.34 -3.26
CA ASP A 41 -17.97 1.59 -4.02
C ASP A 41 -17.33 1.36 -5.39
N TRP A 42 -16.30 0.52 -5.49
CA TRP A 42 -15.66 0.15 -6.75
C TRP A 42 -16.64 -0.48 -7.75
N LEU A 43 -17.50 -1.39 -7.28
CA LEU A 43 -18.55 -1.99 -8.10
C LEU A 43 -19.59 -0.95 -8.56
N ARG A 44 -19.79 0.10 -7.77
CA ARG A 44 -20.75 1.19 -8.05
C ARG A 44 -20.08 2.43 -8.66
N ARG A 45 -18.81 2.35 -9.09
CA ARG A 45 -18.01 3.51 -9.52
C ARG A 45 -18.67 4.35 -10.61
N HIS A 46 -19.37 3.71 -11.55
CA HIS A 46 -20.09 4.41 -12.63
C HIS A 46 -21.24 5.29 -12.11
N ARG A 47 -21.82 4.99 -10.95
CA ARG A 47 -22.92 5.76 -10.34
C ARG A 47 -22.44 6.79 -9.31
N ARG A 48 -21.19 6.69 -8.84
CA ARG A 48 -20.63 7.51 -7.76
C ARG A 48 -19.16 7.87 -8.04
N PRO A 49 -18.89 8.68 -9.08
CA PRO A 49 -17.51 9.06 -9.42
C PRO A 49 -16.82 9.81 -8.27
N GLU A 50 -17.57 10.53 -7.44
CA GLU A 50 -17.03 11.30 -6.32
C GLU A 50 -16.63 10.45 -5.10
N ALA A 51 -17.01 9.17 -5.06
CA ALA A 51 -16.76 8.29 -3.91
C ALA A 51 -15.27 8.12 -3.59
N ALA A 52 -14.39 8.31 -4.58
CA ALA A 52 -12.93 8.24 -4.41
C ALA A 52 -12.44 9.17 -3.28
N HIS A 53 -12.98 10.38 -3.18
CA HIS A 53 -12.53 11.38 -2.20
C HIS A 53 -12.76 10.93 -0.75
N ARG A 54 -13.81 10.15 -0.48
CA ARG A 54 -14.07 9.62 0.87
C ARG A 54 -12.94 8.70 1.34
N TRP A 55 -12.30 8.01 0.39
CA TRP A 55 -11.17 7.10 0.60
C TRP A 55 -9.82 7.79 0.53
N GLY A 56 -9.80 9.11 0.32
CA GLY A 56 -8.58 9.88 0.11
C GLY A 56 -7.92 9.58 -1.23
N LEU A 57 -8.69 9.19 -2.24
CA LEU A 57 -8.21 8.96 -3.60
C LEU A 57 -8.84 9.98 -4.57
N ARG A 58 -8.12 10.31 -5.65
CA ARG A 58 -8.61 11.13 -6.78
C ARG A 58 -9.55 10.34 -7.66
N LEU A 59 -9.21 9.07 -7.91
CA LEU A 59 -9.99 8.10 -8.65
C LEU A 59 -10.00 6.79 -7.86
N LEU A 60 -11.09 6.03 -7.97
CA LEU A 60 -11.09 4.66 -7.45
C LEU A 60 -10.13 3.80 -8.26
N GLU A 61 -9.49 2.85 -7.60
CA GLU A 61 -8.53 1.89 -8.14
C GLU A 61 -9.11 0.48 -7.96
N ASP A 62 -8.76 -0.45 -8.84
CA ASP A 62 -9.32 -1.79 -8.78
C ASP A 62 -8.81 -2.54 -7.53
N PRO A 63 -9.67 -2.88 -6.54
CA PRO A 63 -9.26 -3.59 -5.34
C PRO A 63 -8.75 -5.01 -5.60
N ALA A 64 -8.95 -5.56 -6.81
CA ALA A 64 -8.35 -6.81 -7.23
C ALA A 64 -6.83 -6.71 -7.42
N LEU A 65 -6.31 -5.52 -7.73
CA LEU A 65 -4.88 -5.27 -7.91
C LEU A 65 -4.21 -5.07 -6.54
N ASP A 66 -3.17 -5.85 -6.26
CA ASP A 66 -2.32 -5.62 -5.10
C ASP A 66 -1.33 -4.47 -5.35
N ALA A 67 -0.59 -4.05 -4.34
CA ALA A 67 0.26 -2.86 -4.39
C ALA A 67 1.44 -2.95 -5.36
N ARG A 68 1.72 -4.14 -5.93
CA ARG A 68 2.69 -4.30 -7.01
C ARG A 68 2.15 -3.79 -8.34
N ASP A 69 0.83 -3.87 -8.52
CA ASP A 69 0.17 -3.58 -9.80
C ASP A 69 -0.79 -2.38 -9.70
N ALA A 70 -1.25 -2.03 -8.50
CA ALA A 70 -2.13 -0.91 -8.26
C ALA A 70 -1.39 0.45 -8.21
N HIS A 71 -2.13 1.51 -8.51
CA HIS A 71 -1.65 2.89 -8.58
C HIS A 71 -2.63 3.86 -7.91
N PRO A 72 -2.83 3.75 -6.58
CA PRO A 72 -3.80 4.59 -5.90
C PRO A 72 -3.39 6.07 -5.99
N ALA A 73 -4.25 6.88 -6.60
CA ALA A 73 -4.07 8.32 -6.76
C ALA A 73 -4.41 9.07 -5.46
N TRP A 74 -3.57 8.96 -4.43
CA TRP A 74 -3.80 9.56 -3.10
C TRP A 74 -4.00 11.09 -3.13
N LEU A 75 -4.93 11.60 -2.30
CA LEU A 75 -5.26 13.01 -2.13
C LEU A 75 -5.17 13.48 -0.67
N PRO A 76 -4.49 14.61 -0.38
CA PRO A 76 -3.78 15.48 -1.32
C PRO A 76 -2.51 14.80 -1.86
N GLY A 77 -1.94 15.35 -2.94
CA GLY A 77 -0.70 14.83 -3.51
C GLY A 77 0.39 14.68 -2.44
N HIS A 78 1.10 13.56 -2.44
CA HIS A 78 1.98 13.15 -1.35
C HIS A 78 3.42 13.66 -1.53
N ALA A 79 4.14 13.94 -0.43
CA ALA A 79 5.52 14.42 -0.48
C ALA A 79 6.52 13.40 -1.07
N ALA A 80 6.14 12.12 -1.09
CA ALA A 80 6.87 11.05 -1.75
C ALA A 80 6.73 11.05 -3.29
N VAL A 81 5.84 11.87 -3.85
CA VAL A 81 5.69 12.05 -5.29
C VAL A 81 6.50 13.27 -5.73
N VAL A 82 7.47 13.04 -6.61
CA VAL A 82 8.29 14.10 -7.21
C VAL A 82 7.55 14.66 -8.42
N GLN A 83 7.44 15.98 -8.52
CA GLN A 83 6.82 16.61 -9.68
C GLN A 83 7.91 16.98 -10.69
N LEU A 84 7.76 16.54 -11.94
CA LEU A 84 8.72 16.82 -13.02
C LEU A 84 8.10 17.78 -14.02
N TYR A 85 8.85 18.84 -14.34
CA TYR A 85 8.45 19.91 -15.24
C TYR A 85 9.55 20.15 -16.28
N PRO A 86 9.20 20.59 -17.51
CA PRO A 86 10.20 21.16 -18.41
C PRO A 86 10.90 22.31 -17.70
N ASP A 87 12.23 22.31 -17.75
CA ASP A 87 13.00 23.46 -17.32
C ASP A 87 12.85 24.58 -18.35
N ALA A 88 12.40 25.76 -17.90
CA ALA A 88 12.10 26.88 -18.76
C ALA A 88 13.35 27.70 -19.13
N ASP A 89 14.43 27.59 -18.36
CA ASP A 89 15.69 28.30 -18.58
C ASP A 89 16.88 27.41 -18.19
N PRO A 90 17.13 26.32 -18.94
CA PRO A 90 18.10 25.31 -18.54
C PRO A 90 19.54 25.80 -18.71
N PRO A 91 20.44 25.56 -17.72
CA PRO A 91 21.87 25.72 -17.92
C PRO A 91 22.43 24.73 -18.95
N GLN A 92 23.65 24.97 -19.47
CA GLN A 92 24.27 24.13 -20.52
C GLN A 92 24.45 22.65 -20.11
N ASP A 93 24.54 22.36 -18.82
CA ASP A 93 24.70 21.04 -18.22
C ASP A 93 23.44 20.54 -17.50
N ALA A 94 22.27 21.09 -17.84
CA ALA A 94 21.00 20.69 -17.24
C ALA A 94 20.73 19.19 -17.38
N ALA A 95 20.26 18.57 -16.29
CA ALA A 95 19.79 17.20 -16.34
C ALA A 95 18.61 17.09 -17.29
N THR A 96 18.63 16.08 -18.17
CA THR A 96 17.52 15.78 -19.06
C THR A 96 16.61 14.73 -18.46
N PHE A 97 15.32 14.82 -18.75
CA PHE A 97 14.38 13.75 -18.46
C PHE A 97 14.65 12.58 -19.41
N ALA A 98 15.32 11.55 -18.91
CA ALA A 98 15.58 10.32 -19.65
C ALA A 98 14.68 9.20 -19.11
N PHE A 99 13.47 9.08 -19.66
CA PHE A 99 12.45 8.10 -19.26
C PHE A 99 13.00 6.67 -19.25
N TRP A 100 13.79 6.32 -20.28
CA TRP A 100 14.36 4.99 -20.42
C TRP A 100 15.45 4.68 -19.39
N CYS A 101 16.14 5.70 -18.88
CA CYS A 101 17.19 5.57 -17.87
C CYS A 101 16.66 5.43 -16.45
N ILE A 102 15.37 5.68 -16.21
CA ILE A 102 14.75 5.46 -14.90
C ILE A 102 14.73 3.95 -14.62
N PRO A 103 15.41 3.47 -13.55
CA PRO A 103 15.55 2.04 -13.28
C PRO A 103 14.24 1.42 -12.76
N GLY A 104 14.09 0.12 -13.02
CA GLY A 104 12.95 -0.66 -12.53
C GLY A 104 11.80 -0.78 -13.53
N HIS A 105 10.77 -1.51 -13.11
CA HIS A 105 9.53 -1.69 -13.85
C HIS A 105 8.74 -0.38 -13.84
N LYS A 106 8.55 0.21 -15.02
CA LYS A 106 7.87 1.50 -15.20
C LYS A 106 6.41 1.27 -15.56
N GLN A 107 5.52 1.98 -14.89
CA GLN A 107 4.11 2.02 -15.20
C GLN A 107 3.67 3.48 -15.30
N LEU A 108 2.97 3.78 -16.40
CA LEU A 108 2.51 5.11 -16.75
C LEU A 108 0.99 5.11 -16.79
N LEU A 109 0.36 6.05 -16.09
CA LEU A 109 -1.09 6.13 -15.98
C LEU A 109 -1.57 7.57 -15.86
N HIS A 110 -2.85 7.79 -16.16
CA HIS A 110 -3.49 9.07 -15.92
C HIS A 110 -4.22 9.04 -14.56
N ASP A 111 -3.80 9.89 -13.62
CA ASP A 111 -4.34 9.88 -12.24
C ASP A 111 -5.68 10.63 -12.10
N GLY A 112 -6.15 11.25 -13.18
CA GLY A 112 -7.34 12.11 -13.22
C GLY A 112 -7.02 13.61 -13.24
N LYS A 113 -5.77 13.98 -13.00
CA LYS A 113 -5.25 15.35 -13.17
C LYS A 113 -4.13 15.42 -14.21
N GLY A 114 -3.27 14.42 -14.25
CA GLY A 114 -2.15 14.36 -15.18
C GLY A 114 -1.54 12.98 -15.24
N LEU A 115 -0.35 12.92 -15.81
CA LEU A 115 0.36 11.69 -16.05
C LEU A 115 1.22 11.34 -14.82
N ALA A 116 1.00 10.18 -14.25
CA ALA A 116 1.78 9.64 -13.14
C ALA A 116 2.66 8.50 -13.64
N LEU A 117 3.93 8.52 -13.24
CA LEU A 117 4.90 7.47 -13.51
C LEU A 117 5.31 6.82 -12.19
N ILE A 118 5.18 5.50 -12.11
CA ILE A 118 5.73 4.72 -11.01
C ILE A 118 6.86 3.84 -11.56
N ALA A 119 8.03 3.91 -10.93
CA ALA A 119 9.15 3.03 -11.23
C ALA A 119 9.46 2.16 -10.00
N ARG A 120 9.26 0.85 -10.15
CA ARG A 120 9.45 -0.14 -9.08
C ARG A 120 10.70 -0.95 -9.29
N SER A 121 11.52 -1.03 -8.27
CA SER A 121 12.57 -2.04 -8.15
C SER A 121 12.41 -2.74 -6.79
N PRO A 122 13.04 -3.89 -6.55
CA PRO A 122 12.92 -4.55 -5.27
C PRO A 122 13.22 -3.57 -4.12
N GLY A 123 12.27 -3.33 -3.22
CA GLY A 123 12.44 -2.46 -2.05
C GLY A 123 12.47 -0.95 -2.33
N HIS A 124 12.25 -0.52 -3.58
CA HIS A 124 12.15 0.89 -3.94
C HIS A 124 10.97 1.14 -4.87
N CYS A 125 10.19 2.17 -4.58
CA CYS A 125 9.10 2.62 -5.43
C CYS A 125 9.23 4.13 -5.62
N LEU A 126 9.68 4.54 -6.80
CA LEU A 126 9.72 5.95 -7.18
C LEU A 126 8.38 6.34 -7.79
N ARG A 127 7.88 7.53 -7.43
CA ARG A 127 6.63 8.06 -7.96
C ARG A 127 6.85 9.47 -8.47
N PHE A 128 6.44 9.71 -9.70
CA PHE A 128 6.55 10.99 -10.38
C PHE A 128 5.18 11.45 -10.87
N ALA A 129 4.93 12.75 -10.77
CA ALA A 129 3.86 13.42 -11.51
C ALA A 129 4.51 14.22 -12.64
N LEU A 130 4.18 13.89 -13.88
CA LEU A 130 4.76 14.50 -15.07
C LEU A 130 3.86 15.63 -15.54
N ALA A 131 4.46 16.80 -15.77
CA ALA A 131 3.79 17.88 -16.48
C ALA A 131 3.48 17.43 -17.92
N SER A 132 2.34 17.86 -18.45
CA SER A 132 1.86 17.46 -19.77
C SER A 132 2.78 17.87 -20.93
N ALA A 133 3.64 18.86 -20.72
CA ALA A 133 4.59 19.37 -21.71
C ALA A 133 5.99 18.73 -21.59
N LEU A 134 6.22 17.81 -20.65
CA LEU A 134 7.51 17.16 -20.45
C LEU A 134 7.68 15.97 -21.40
N GLU A 135 8.72 16.00 -22.22
CA GLU A 135 9.08 14.93 -23.14
C GLU A 135 10.47 14.35 -22.83
N ASP A 136 10.72 13.12 -23.30
CA ASP A 136 12.04 12.49 -23.17
C ASP A 136 13.12 13.32 -23.89
N GLY A 137 14.24 13.54 -23.21
CA GLY A 137 15.36 14.37 -23.68
C GLY A 137 15.25 15.86 -23.33
N MET A 138 14.10 16.36 -22.86
CA MET A 138 13.98 17.75 -22.41
C MET A 138 14.73 17.99 -21.10
N ALA A 139 15.28 19.19 -20.90
CA ALA A 139 15.78 19.61 -19.61
C ALA A 139 14.65 19.59 -18.57
N VAL A 140 14.93 19.09 -17.36
CA VAL A 140 13.89 18.82 -16.35
C VAL A 140 14.19 19.50 -15.03
N ALA A 141 13.19 20.24 -14.53
CA ALA A 141 13.14 20.73 -13.16
C ALA A 141 12.28 19.80 -12.30
N TYR A 142 12.66 19.60 -11.04
CA TYR A 142 11.91 18.78 -10.09
C TYR A 142 11.45 19.58 -8.87
N ALA A 143 10.22 19.32 -8.43
CA ALA A 143 9.63 19.95 -7.25
C ALA A 143 9.20 18.90 -6.23
N HIS A 144 9.49 19.16 -4.95
CA HIS A 144 8.97 18.40 -3.82
C HIS A 144 7.92 19.22 -3.09
N ARG A 145 6.84 18.57 -2.65
CA ARG A 145 5.84 19.24 -1.79
C ARG A 145 6.48 19.53 -0.42
N GLY A 146 6.39 20.78 0.03
CA GLY A 146 6.97 21.24 1.30
C GLY A 146 6.47 20.45 2.51
N GLY A 147 7.39 20.09 3.42
CA GLY A 147 7.12 19.31 4.65
C GLY A 147 8.02 18.08 4.84
N ALA A 148 8.73 17.63 3.80
CA ALA A 148 9.64 16.47 3.86
C ALA A 148 10.98 16.75 3.16
N ALA A 149 11.60 17.89 3.46
CA ALA A 149 12.81 18.38 2.80
C ALA A 149 14.10 17.54 3.04
N ALA A 150 14.04 16.35 3.65
CA ALA A 150 15.25 15.64 4.09
C ALA A 150 15.49 14.23 3.50
N ASN A 151 14.55 13.61 2.78
CA ASN A 151 14.75 12.23 2.28
C ASN A 151 14.94 12.12 0.76
N ALA A 152 14.70 13.20 0.01
CA ALA A 152 14.93 13.21 -1.44
C ALA A 152 16.43 13.12 -1.82
N ARG A 153 17.35 13.31 -0.87
CA ARG A 153 18.81 13.28 -1.10
C ARG A 153 19.47 11.90 -0.99
N ARG A 154 18.72 10.79 -0.99
CA ARG A 154 19.31 9.43 -0.90
C ARG A 154 18.84 8.47 -1.99
N HIS A 155 18.72 8.94 -3.22
CA HIS A 155 18.62 8.06 -4.37
C HIS A 155 19.77 8.34 -5.33
N THR A 156 21.00 8.13 -4.84
CA THR A 156 22.14 7.89 -5.72
C THR A 156 21.78 6.70 -6.61
N HIS A 157 21.53 6.98 -7.88
CA HIS A 157 21.25 6.00 -8.91
C HIS A 157 22.51 5.18 -9.16
N GLY A 158 22.59 4.03 -8.50
CA GLY A 158 23.53 2.96 -8.82
C GLY A 158 22.75 1.73 -9.29
N PRO A 159 23.25 0.97 -10.28
CA PRO A 159 22.63 -0.27 -10.70
C PRO A 159 22.80 -1.32 -9.60
N ALA A 160 21.88 -1.37 -8.64
CA ALA A 160 21.84 -2.44 -7.65
C ALA A 160 21.12 -3.66 -8.26
N LEU A 161 21.77 -4.27 -9.25
CA LEU A 161 21.50 -5.65 -9.64
C LEU A 161 22.26 -6.55 -8.66
N ALA A 162 21.50 -7.35 -7.90
CA ALA A 162 21.98 -8.46 -7.08
C ALA A 162 22.75 -8.14 -5.79
N ASP A 163 22.38 -7.09 -5.04
CA ASP A 163 22.85 -6.98 -3.66
C ASP A 163 21.99 -7.85 -2.72
N ALA A 164 22.62 -8.72 -1.95
CA ALA A 164 21.95 -9.56 -0.97
C ALA A 164 21.27 -8.66 0.06
N LYS A 165 19.95 -8.71 0.10
CA LYS A 165 19.19 -7.80 0.95
C LYS A 165 19.27 -8.21 2.42
N PRO A 166 19.30 -7.24 3.36
CA PRO A 166 19.28 -7.55 4.78
C PRO A 166 18.01 -8.33 5.13
N ARG A 167 18.12 -9.16 6.17
CA ARG A 167 16.99 -9.91 6.71
C ARG A 167 15.81 -8.95 6.99
N PRO A 168 14.56 -9.33 6.70
CA PRO A 168 13.41 -8.50 6.99
C PRO A 168 13.37 -8.07 8.46
N THR A 169 13.06 -6.80 8.68
CA THR A 169 12.96 -6.26 10.04
C THR A 169 11.77 -6.88 10.78
N PRO A 170 11.78 -6.91 12.12
CA PRO A 170 10.61 -7.34 12.90
C PRO A 170 9.34 -6.56 12.55
N ALA A 171 9.47 -5.28 12.19
CA ALA A 171 8.35 -4.45 11.76
C ALA A 171 7.78 -4.91 10.40
N ALA A 172 8.62 -5.26 9.43
CA ALA A 172 8.17 -5.78 8.14
C ALA A 172 7.45 -7.13 8.29
N LEU A 173 7.97 -8.03 9.13
CA LEU A 173 7.32 -9.29 9.46
C LEU A 173 5.99 -9.08 10.20
N LEU A 174 5.90 -8.06 11.06
CA LEU A 174 4.66 -7.70 11.73
C LEU A 174 3.59 -7.25 10.71
N GLU A 175 3.94 -6.42 9.73
CA GLU A 175 3.00 -5.99 8.70
C GLU A 175 2.52 -7.16 7.83
N LEU A 176 3.43 -8.05 7.43
CA LEU A 176 3.11 -9.27 6.71
C LEU A 176 2.08 -10.11 7.47
N HIS A 177 2.37 -10.46 8.72
CA HIS A 177 1.46 -11.28 9.53
C HIS A 177 0.14 -10.54 9.84
N THR A 178 0.15 -9.21 9.92
CA THR A 178 -1.05 -8.42 10.15
C THR A 178 -1.99 -8.48 8.94
N LEU A 179 -1.45 -8.34 7.72
CA LEU A 179 -2.23 -8.49 6.49
C LEU A 179 -2.76 -9.92 6.32
N GLN A 180 -1.93 -10.93 6.57
CA GLN A 180 -2.38 -12.33 6.48
C GLN A 180 -3.46 -12.65 7.51
N ALA A 181 -3.33 -12.18 8.76
CA ALA A 181 -4.35 -12.32 9.78
C ALA A 181 -5.67 -11.61 9.41
N LEU A 182 -5.58 -10.45 8.77
CA LEU A 182 -6.74 -9.72 8.26
C LEU A 182 -7.45 -10.53 7.17
N ASP A 183 -6.72 -11.02 6.17
CA ASP A 183 -7.29 -11.83 5.07
C ASP A 183 -7.92 -13.13 5.59
N ALA A 184 -7.27 -13.78 6.56
CA ALA A 184 -7.83 -14.93 7.25
C ALA A 184 -9.17 -14.61 7.96
N THR A 185 -9.20 -13.49 8.70
CA THR A 185 -10.41 -13.06 9.41
C THR A 185 -11.54 -12.69 8.43
N LEU A 186 -11.22 -12.00 7.34
CA LEU A 186 -12.18 -11.68 6.28
C LEU A 186 -12.71 -12.92 5.56
N ALA A 187 -11.93 -14.00 5.52
CA ALA A 187 -12.34 -15.31 5.03
C ALA A 187 -13.13 -16.13 6.06
N GLY A 188 -13.38 -15.60 7.26
CA GLY A 188 -14.14 -16.27 8.32
C GLY A 188 -13.34 -17.24 9.20
N ALA A 189 -12.00 -17.23 9.10
CA ALA A 189 -11.14 -18.10 9.91
C ALA A 189 -11.25 -17.75 11.41
N SER A 190 -11.23 -18.76 12.28
CA SER A 190 -11.19 -18.56 13.73
C SER A 190 -9.82 -18.06 14.18
N LEU A 191 -9.72 -17.50 15.40
CA LEU A 191 -8.40 -17.10 15.95
C LEU A 191 -7.42 -18.28 16.02
N ARG A 192 -7.92 -19.50 16.24
CA ARG A 192 -7.06 -20.69 16.26
C ARG A 192 -6.55 -21.01 14.85
N ASP A 193 -7.42 -20.97 13.84
CA ASP A 193 -7.03 -21.21 12.44
C ASP A 193 -6.00 -20.18 11.97
N VAL A 194 -6.19 -18.90 12.33
CA VAL A 194 -5.20 -17.84 12.09
C VAL A 194 -3.86 -18.17 12.77
N GLY A 195 -3.89 -18.65 14.01
CA GLY A 195 -2.68 -19.08 14.73
C GLY A 195 -1.98 -20.24 14.01
N GLU A 196 -2.75 -21.23 13.56
CA GLU A 196 -2.25 -22.41 12.87
C GLU A 196 -1.62 -22.04 11.52
N GLY A 197 -2.28 -21.22 10.72
CA GLY A 197 -1.75 -20.78 9.42
C GLY A 197 -0.52 -19.88 9.53
N LEU A 198 -0.41 -19.06 10.58
CA LEU A 198 0.74 -18.15 10.76
C LEU A 198 1.94 -18.81 11.44
N PHE A 199 1.71 -19.71 12.38
CA PHE A 199 2.75 -20.24 13.27
C PHE A 199 2.88 -21.76 13.25
N GLY A 200 2.01 -22.47 12.51
CA GLY A 200 2.01 -23.92 12.38
C GLY A 200 1.14 -24.64 13.40
N ALA A 201 0.77 -25.89 13.09
CA ALA A 201 -0.06 -26.75 13.93
C ALA A 201 0.59 -27.06 15.29
N GLU A 202 1.90 -27.27 15.32
CA GLU A 202 2.65 -27.53 16.56
C GLU A 202 2.55 -26.34 17.53
N ALA A 203 2.64 -25.10 17.03
CA ALA A 203 2.58 -23.91 17.86
C ALA A 203 1.20 -23.72 18.52
N VAL A 204 0.12 -24.19 17.88
CA VAL A 204 -1.25 -24.10 18.42
C VAL A 204 -1.70 -25.34 19.19
N ALA A 205 -0.83 -26.35 19.38
CA ALA A 205 -1.16 -27.56 20.12
C ALA A 205 -1.69 -27.24 21.54
N ASP A 206 -1.05 -26.28 22.20
CA ASP A 206 -1.40 -25.82 23.55
C ASP A 206 -2.29 -24.56 23.56
N TRP A 207 -3.08 -24.30 22.51
CA TRP A 207 -3.85 -23.05 22.34
C TRP A 207 -4.69 -22.60 23.56
N TYR A 208 -5.22 -23.56 24.31
CA TYR A 208 -6.04 -23.30 25.50
C TYR A 208 -5.23 -23.18 26.79
N SER A 209 -3.98 -23.65 26.78
CA SER A 209 -3.04 -23.66 27.91
C SER A 209 -2.04 -22.49 27.84
N ASP A 210 -1.64 -22.06 26.63
CA ASP A 210 -0.79 -20.89 26.37
C ASP A 210 -1.62 -19.65 26.01
N GLY A 211 -1.75 -18.72 26.97
CA GLY A 211 -2.39 -17.42 26.74
C GLY A 211 -1.59 -16.47 25.83
N GLY A 212 -0.30 -16.72 25.63
CA GLY A 212 0.64 -15.87 24.89
C GLY A 212 0.36 -15.83 23.40
N LEU A 213 0.37 -16.99 22.73
CA LEU A 213 0.10 -17.09 21.30
C LEU A 213 -1.30 -16.58 20.94
N ARG A 214 -2.33 -16.98 21.72
CA ARG A 214 -3.70 -16.50 21.54
C ARG A 214 -3.79 -14.97 21.63
N SER A 215 -3.09 -14.37 22.59
CA SER A 215 -3.03 -12.92 22.73
C SER A 215 -2.30 -12.25 21.56
N LYS A 216 -1.22 -12.86 21.03
CA LYS A 216 -0.49 -12.38 19.85
C LYS A 216 -1.39 -12.39 18.62
N VAL A 217 -2.07 -13.50 18.32
CA VAL A 217 -2.99 -13.60 17.18
C VAL A 217 -4.12 -12.58 17.28
N ARG A 218 -4.75 -12.46 18.47
CA ARG A 218 -5.79 -11.46 18.71
C ARG A 218 -5.31 -10.03 18.46
N ARG A 219 -4.05 -9.71 18.80
CA ARG A 219 -3.45 -8.39 18.51
C ARG A 219 -3.24 -8.18 17.01
N LEU A 220 -2.79 -9.19 16.27
CA LEU A 220 -2.65 -9.11 14.81
C LEU A 220 -3.99 -8.84 14.13
N VAL A 221 -5.03 -9.60 14.49
CA VAL A 221 -6.39 -9.42 13.95
C VAL A 221 -6.93 -8.02 14.25
N ARG A 222 -6.84 -7.56 15.50
CA ARG A 222 -7.27 -6.20 15.89
C ARG A 222 -6.50 -5.11 15.16
N ARG A 223 -5.19 -5.30 14.96
CA ARG A 223 -4.35 -4.35 14.23
C ARG A 223 -4.77 -4.28 12.76
N GLY A 224 -4.98 -5.42 12.11
CA GLY A 224 -5.41 -5.49 10.71
C GLY A 224 -6.76 -4.81 10.48
N ASP A 225 -7.75 -5.09 11.34
CA ASP A 225 -9.06 -4.45 11.27
C ASP A 225 -8.97 -2.92 11.48
N ALA A 226 -8.19 -2.48 12.47
CA ALA A 226 -7.98 -1.04 12.73
C ALA A 226 -7.29 -0.33 11.56
N LEU A 227 -6.31 -0.97 10.91
CA LEU A 227 -5.63 -0.43 9.73
C LEU A 227 -6.59 -0.37 8.54
N MET A 228 -7.37 -1.42 8.29
CA MET A 228 -8.39 -1.43 7.23
C MET A 228 -9.45 -0.35 7.42
N ARG A 229 -10.04 -0.21 8.61
CA ARG A 229 -11.18 0.69 8.90
C ARG A 229 -10.82 2.17 9.07
N GLY A 230 -9.61 2.57 8.70
CA GLY A 230 -9.19 3.97 8.69
C GLY A 230 -7.75 4.20 9.10
N GLY A 231 -7.09 3.24 9.75
CA GLY A 231 -5.67 3.35 10.08
C GLY A 231 -4.76 3.49 8.85
N TYR A 232 -5.18 2.97 7.68
CA TYR A 232 -4.50 3.16 6.40
C TYR A 232 -4.32 4.65 6.06
N ARG A 233 -5.23 5.52 6.52
CA ARG A 233 -5.13 6.96 6.30
C ARG A 233 -3.87 7.53 6.93
N ARG A 234 -3.44 7.03 8.09
CA ARG A 234 -2.17 7.42 8.70
C ARG A 234 -0.97 6.99 7.86
N LEU A 235 -1.01 5.78 7.31
CA LEU A 235 0.03 5.26 6.42
C LEU A 235 0.12 6.07 5.11
N ALA A 236 -1.03 6.50 4.60
CA ALA A 236 -1.16 7.36 3.43
C ALA A 236 -1.01 8.87 3.74
N GLN A 237 -0.71 9.25 4.99
CA GLN A 237 -0.60 10.65 5.44
C GLN A 237 -1.83 11.51 5.12
N LEU A 238 -3.00 10.90 5.15
CA LEU A 238 -4.29 11.54 4.91
C LEU A 238 -4.85 12.14 6.21
N PRO A 239 -5.66 13.20 6.13
CA PRO A 239 -6.44 13.68 7.27
C PRO A 239 -7.28 12.54 7.86
N PRO A 240 -7.41 12.45 9.20
CA PRO A 240 -8.33 11.52 9.83
C PRO A 240 -9.75 11.69 9.28
N LEU A 241 -10.56 10.62 9.32
CA LEU A 241 -12.00 10.78 9.13
C LEU A 241 -12.52 11.70 10.24
N GLU A 242 -13.30 12.72 9.86
CA GLU A 242 -14.06 13.48 10.85
C GLU A 242 -14.91 12.49 11.65
N LYS A 243 -14.81 12.54 12.98
CA LYS A 243 -15.63 11.73 13.89
C LYS A 243 -17.08 12.17 13.74
N GLY A 244 -17.79 11.59 12.77
CA GLY A 244 -19.13 12.07 12.43
C GLY A 244 -19.86 11.25 11.38
N ARG A 245 -19.73 9.92 11.37
CA ARG A 245 -20.77 9.06 10.75
C ARG A 245 -20.67 7.53 10.93
N PHE A 246 -19.64 7.01 11.60
CA PHE A 246 -19.47 5.56 11.78
C PHE A 246 -19.56 5.07 13.24
N ASP A 247 -19.80 5.97 14.20
CA ASP A 247 -20.10 5.60 15.60
C ASP A 247 -21.62 5.38 15.83
N ALA A 248 -22.30 4.73 14.88
CA ALA A 248 -23.67 4.29 15.05
C ALA A 248 -23.73 2.76 14.99
N ASP A 249 -23.11 2.11 15.98
CA ASP A 249 -23.76 1.06 16.78
C ASP A 249 -22.73 0.38 17.70
N ALA A 250 -22.60 0.93 18.91
CA ALA A 250 -22.08 0.18 20.06
C ALA A 250 -22.53 0.83 21.38
N LYS A 251 -23.83 1.16 21.51
CA LYS A 251 -24.46 1.34 22.81
C LYS A 251 -25.90 0.78 22.79
N ARG A 252 -25.98 -0.52 23.11
CA ARG A 252 -26.83 -1.19 24.13
C ARG A 252 -28.35 -0.93 24.14
N PRO A 253 -29.16 -1.90 24.58
CA PRO A 253 -29.09 -2.48 25.93
C PRO A 253 -28.13 -3.66 26.12
#